data_AF-A0A942MXT4-F1
#
_entry.id   AF-A0A942MXT4-F1
#
_cell.length_a   1.000
_cell.length_b   1.000
_cell.length_c   1.000
_cell.angle_alpha   90.00
_cell.angle_beta   90.00
_cell.angle_gamma   90.00
#
_symmetry.space_group_name_H-M   'P 1'
#
loop_
_entity.id
_entity.type
_entity.pdbx_description
1 polymer ?
#
loop_
_entity_poly.entity_id
_entity_poly.type
_entity_poly.pdbx_seq_one_letter_code
_entity_poly.pdbx_strand_id
1 'polypeptide(L)' 'MKFYEKYPQLQEKKFLAQVLTDTVFSTMELENQKVAKPKVHEIVLSLLNEHELKGKQFFSN' A
#
# COMPACT_ATOMS: atom_id res chain seq x y z
N MET A 1 13.53 -18.38 4.06
CA MET A 1 12.77 -17.67 3.00
C MET A 1 12.62 -16.23 3.41
N LYS A 2 13.01 -15.32 2.53
CA LYS A 2 12.77 -13.88 2.71
C LYS A 2 11.27 -13.60 2.53
N PHE A 3 10.76 -12.55 3.16
CA PHE A 3 9.32 -12.25 3.20
C PHE A 3 8.69 -12.12 1.81
N TYR A 4 9.39 -11.50 0.87
CA TYR A 4 8.95 -11.33 -0.52
C TYR A 4 8.97 -12.64 -1.33
N GLU A 5 9.80 -13.61 -0.96
CA GLU A 5 9.79 -14.95 -1.58
C GLU A 5 8.52 -15.72 -1.17
N LYS A 6 8.00 -15.46 0.03
CA LYS A 6 6.75 -16.05 0.51
C LYS A 6 5.51 -15.38 -0.08
N TYR A 7 5.61 -14.09 -0.42
CA TYR A 7 4.50 -13.27 -0.91
C TYR A 7 4.90 -12.47 -2.16
N PRO A 8 5.12 -13.14 -3.31
CA PRO A 8 5.61 -12.48 -4.53
C PRO A 8 4.62 -11.43 -5.06
N GLN A 9 3.33 -11.63 -4.80
CA GLN A 9 2.24 -10.72 -5.20
C GLN A 9 2.39 -9.31 -4.58
N LEU A 10 3.09 -9.17 -3.44
CA LEU A 10 3.37 -7.86 -2.85
C LEU A 10 4.33 -7.01 -3.70
N GLN A 11 5.09 -7.62 -4.61
CA GLN A 11 5.91 -6.89 -5.59
C GLN A 11 5.04 -6.23 -6.66
N GLU A 12 3.81 -6.71 -6.88
CA GLU A 12 2.87 -6.07 -7.78
C GLU A 12 2.28 -4.83 -7.13
N LYS A 13 2.65 -3.66 -7.66
CA LYS A 13 2.19 -2.35 -7.15
C LYS A 13 0.68 -2.25 -6.96
N LYS A 14 -0.10 -2.79 -7.90
CA LYS A 14 -1.56 -2.78 -7.83
C LYS A 14 -2.07 -3.58 -6.63
N PHE A 15 -1.50 -4.77 -6.40
CA PHE A 15 -1.86 -5.61 -5.27
C PHE A 15 -1.44 -4.96 -3.95
N LEU A 16 -0.21 -4.44 -3.86
CA LEU A 16 0.27 -3.73 -2.69
C LEU A 16 -0.59 -2.50 -2.36
N ALA A 17 -0.92 -1.69 -3.37
CA ALA A 17 -1.78 -0.52 -3.20
C ALA A 17 -3.17 -0.91 -2.67
N GLN A 18 -3.74 -2.00 -3.16
CA GLN A 18 -5.03 -2.50 -2.71
C GLN A 18 -4.97 -2.97 -1.25
N VAL A 19 -3.99 -3.80 -0.88
CA VAL A 19 -3.80 -4.30 0.49
C VAL A 19 -3.62 -3.14 1.47
N LEU A 20 -2.79 -2.15 1.13
CA LEU A 20 -2.58 -0.97 1.97
C LEU A 20 -3.84 -0.12 2.08
N THR A 21 -4.56 0.10 0.98
CA THR A 21 -5.82 0.85 0.97
C THR A 21 -6.85 0.18 1.88
N ASP A 22 -7.04 -1.13 1.74
CA ASP A 22 -8.02 -1.89 2.50
C ASP A 22 -7.67 -1.92 3.99
N THR A 23 -6.39 -2.07 4.31
CA THR A 23 -5.89 -2.09 5.70
C THR A 23 -6.12 -0.73 6.36
N VAL A 24 -5.65 0.36 5.74
CA VAL A 24 -5.79 1.71 6.29
C VAL A 24 -7.25 2.11 6.41
N PHE A 25 -8.05 1.88 5.36
CA PHE A 25 -9.48 2.17 5.39
C PHE A 25 -10.20 1.42 6.51
N SER A 26 -9.91 0.12 6.70
CA SER A 26 -10.53 -0.67 7.76
C SER A 26 -10.15 -0.17 9.15
N THR A 27 -8.88 0.20 9.36
CA THR A 27 -8.44 0.79 10.64
C THR A 27 -9.12 2.13 10.89
N MET A 28 -9.25 2.99 9.87
CA MET A 28 -9.96 4.27 9.97
C MET A 28 -11.43 4.08 10.35
N GLU A 29 -12.12 3.13 9.74
CA GLU A 29 -13.52 2.80 10.08
C GLU A 29 -13.64 2.30 11.53
N LEU A 30 -12.72 1.47 12.01
CA LEU A 30 -12.68 1.02 13.41
C LEU A 30 -12.49 2.17 14.40
N GLU A 31 -11.76 3.21 14.00
CA GLU A 31 -11.55 4.43 14.78
C GLU A 31 -12.65 5.48 14.57
N ASN A 32 -13.77 5.14 13.92
CA ASN A 32 -14.86 6.04 13.56
C ASN A 32 -14.44 7.23 12.66
N GLN A 33 -13.32 7.11 11.95
CA GLN A 33 -12.87 8.10 10.99
C GLN A 33 -13.55 7.88 9.64
N LYS A 34 -14.55 8.72 9.33
CA LYS A 34 -15.29 8.63 8.06
C LYS A 34 -14.51 9.26 6.93
N VAL A 35 -13.75 8.44 6.20
CA VAL A 35 -13.00 8.86 5.01
C VAL A 35 -13.41 8.00 3.83
N ALA A 36 -13.68 8.64 2.69
CA ALA A 36 -14.04 7.90 1.48
C ALA A 36 -12.87 7.02 1.03
N LYS A 37 -13.13 5.72 0.82
CA LYS A 37 -12.12 4.74 0.36
C LYS A 37 -11.33 5.17 -0.88
N PRO A 38 -11.93 5.80 -1.93
CA PRO A 38 -11.17 6.33 -3.07
C PRO A 38 -10.10 7.35 -2.64
N LYS A 39 -10.38 8.16 -1.61
CA LYS A 39 -9.42 9.15 -1.10
C LYS A 39 -8.22 8.47 -0.44
N VAL A 40 -8.46 7.42 0.33
CA VAL A 40 -7.40 6.58 0.91
C VAL A 40 -6.55 5.96 -0.20
N HIS A 41 -7.19 5.46 -1.26
CA HIS A 41 -6.51 4.86 -2.40
C HIS A 41 -5.57 5.85 -3.11
N GLU A 42 -6.04 7.08 -3.37
CA GLU A 42 -5.22 8.16 -3.96
C GLU A 42 -3.98 8.46 -3.11
N ILE A 43 -4.15 8.57 -1.79
CA ILE A 43 -3.05 8.84 -0.85
C ILE A 43 -2.02 7.70 -0.91
N VAL A 44 -2.48 6.46 -0.83
CA VAL A 44 -1.62 5.27 -0.92
C VAL A 44 -0.85 5.26 -2.24
N LEU A 45 -1.52 5.47 -3.38
CA LEU A 45 -0.87 5.52 -4.69
C LEU A 45 0.18 6.63 -4.78
N SER A 46 -0.13 7.83 -4.28
CA SER A 46 0.82 8.95 -4.26
C SER A 46 2.08 8.60 -3.49
N LEU A 47 1.94 8.00 -2.30
CA LEU A 47 3.07 7.60 -1.47
C LEU A 47 3.91 6.50 -2.11
N LEU A 48 3.26 5.50 -2.73
CA LEU A 48 3.98 4.44 -3.45
C LEU A 48 4.77 5.03 -4.64
N ASN A 49 4.18 5.95 -5.39
CA ASN A 49 4.84 6.65 -6.50
C ASN A 49 6.04 7.48 -6.01
N GLU A 50 5.87 8.25 -4.94
CA GLU A 50 6.96 9.05 -4.36
C GLU A 50 8.14 8.19 -3.91
N HIS A 51 7.86 7.03 -3.32
CA HIS A 51 8.90 6.14 -2.83
C HIS A 51 9.67 5.45 -3.97
N GLU A 52 8.98 5.08 -5.06
CA GLU A 52 9.61 4.62 -6.30
C GLU A 52 10.50 5.71 -6.92
N LEU A 53 10.02 6.96 -6.99
CA LEU A 53 10.78 8.10 -7.53
C LEU A 53 12.05 8.40 -6.72
N LYS A 54 12.03 8.13 -5.41
CA LYS A 54 13.20 8.29 -4.53
C LYS A 54 14.22 7.15 -4.65
N GLY A 55 14.05 6.22 -5.61
CA GLY A 55 14.97 5.13 -5.89
C GLY A 55 15.00 4.04 -4.81
N LYS A 56 14.15 4.14 -3.78
CA LYS A 56 13.96 3.09 -2.80
C LYS A 56 12.97 2.09 -3.37
N GLN A 57 13.49 1.11 -4.11
CA GLN A 57 12.70 -0.04 -4.51
C GLN A 57 12.10 -0.66 -3.23
N PHE A 58 10.77 -0.79 -3.13
CA PHE A 58 10.11 -1.37 -1.95
C PHE A 58 10.66 -2.76 -1.60
N PHE A 59 11.14 -3.47 -2.61
CA PHE A 59 11.79 -4.76 -2.49
C PHE A 59 13.09 -4.73 -3.28
N SER A 60 14.13 -4.07 -2.75
CA SER A 60 15.50 -4.31 -3.21
C SER A 60 16.03 -5.59 -2.54
N ASN A 61 16.69 -6.45 -3.33
CA ASN A 61 17.24 -7.74 -2.90
C ASN A 61 18.29 -7.65 -1.78
#